data_AF-A0A4Q6GI56-F1
#
_entry.id   AF-A0A4Q6GI56-F1
#
_cell.length_a   1.000
_cell.length_b   1.000
_cell.length_c   1.000
_cell.angle_alpha   90.00
_cell.angle_beta   90.00
_cell.angle_gamma   90.00
#
_symmetry.space_group_name_H-M   'P 1'
#
loop_
_entity.id
_entity.type
_entity.pdbx_description
1 polymer ?
#
loop_
_entity_poly.entity_id
_entity_poly.type
_entity_poly.pdbx_seq_one_letter_code
_entity_poly.pdbx_strand_id
1 'polypeptide(L)' 'MAHAAPQSVPDTLAQRLLACTSCHARVDARGNPVNDSYFPRLQGKPAGYLYNQLLNFREGRRQYPLMTYLVQH' A
#
# COMPACT_ATOMS: atom_id res chain seq x y z
N MET A 1 5.78 -13.79 30.95
CA MET A 1 5.51 -13.28 29.59
C MET A 1 5.76 -11.80 29.59
N ALA A 2 6.80 -11.31 28.90
CA ALA A 2 7.11 -9.89 28.85
C ALA A 2 6.29 -9.23 27.72
N HIS A 3 5.41 -8.30 28.08
CA HIS A 3 4.78 -7.41 27.11
C HIS A 3 5.82 -6.40 26.64
N ALA A 4 6.05 -6.31 25.33
CA ALA A 4 6.92 -5.29 24.75
C ALA A 4 6.34 -3.89 25.05
N ALA A 5 7.19 -2.97 25.48
CA ALA A 5 6.81 -1.58 25.69
C ALA A 5 6.31 -0.95 24.37
N PRO A 6 5.32 -0.03 24.41
CA PRO A 6 4.81 0.62 23.22
C PRO A 6 5.93 1.39 22.53
N GLN A 7 6.21 1.04 21.28
CA GLN A 7 7.18 1.77 20.46
C GLN A 7 6.52 3.01 19.87
N SER A 8 7.15 4.18 20.02
CA SER A 8 6.69 5.40 19.36
C SER A 8 6.91 5.28 17.85
N VAL A 9 5.83 5.10 17.09
CA VAL A 9 5.88 5.06 15.62
C VAL A 9 5.90 6.50 15.09
N PRO A 10 6.90 6.92 14.28
CA PRO A 10 6.95 8.28 13.75
C PRO A 10 5.82 8.57 12.77
N ASP A 11 5.15 9.72 12.92
CA ASP A 11 4.12 10.15 11.96
C ASP A 11 4.73 10.86 10.74
N THR A 12 5.45 10.09 9.91
CA THR A 12 6.03 10.58 8.66
C THR A 12 5.37 9.94 7.45
N LEU A 13 5.42 10.63 6.30
CA LEU A 13 4.94 10.05 5.05
C LEU A 13 5.64 8.72 4.72
N ALA A 14 6.96 8.66 4.93
CA ALA A 14 7.74 7.45 4.68
C ALA A 14 7.23 6.28 5.54
N GLN A 15 6.98 6.51 6.84
CA GLN A 15 6.44 5.50 7.74
C GLN A 15 5.05 5.02 7.32
N ARG A 16 4.16 5.93 6.91
CA ARG A 16 2.81 5.59 6.43
C ARG A 16 2.84 4.75 5.15
N LEU A 17 3.79 5.04 4.25
CA LEU A 17 3.93 4.33 2.98
C LEU A 17 4.49 2.91 3.12
N LEU A 18 5.10 2.54 4.26
CA LEU A 18 5.58 1.17 4.49
C LEU A 18 4.45 0.13 4.43
N ALA A 19 3.22 0.49 4.80
CA ALA A 19 2.08 -0.43 4.68
C ALA A 19 1.84 -0.82 3.21
N CYS A 20 2.04 0.11 2.28
CA CYS A 20 1.80 -0.09 0.85
C CYS A 20 2.81 -1.06 0.21
N THR A 21 4.04 -1.12 0.72
CA THR A 21 5.12 -1.92 0.12
C THR A 21 4.92 -3.41 0.32
N SER A 22 4.14 -3.82 1.33
CA SER A 22 3.82 -5.23 1.61
C SER A 22 3.19 -5.95 0.41
N CYS A 23 2.37 -5.23 -0.38
CA CYS A 23 1.71 -5.76 -1.58
C CYS A 23 2.30 -5.19 -2.88
N HIS A 24 2.60 -3.89 -2.94
CA HIS A 24 2.91 -3.21 -4.20
C HIS A 24 4.40 -3.14 -4.57
N ALA A 25 5.28 -3.65 -3.69
CA ALA A 25 6.73 -3.69 -3.90
C ALA A 25 7.30 -5.11 -3.76
N ARG A 26 6.50 -6.13 -4.10
CA ARG A 26 6.94 -7.53 -4.02
C ARG A 26 8.06 -7.83 -5.01
N VAL A 27 9.00 -8.65 -4.55
CA VAL A 27 10.13 -9.16 -5.34
C VAL A 27 10.19 -10.68 -5.27
N ASP A 28 10.74 -11.31 -6.30
CA ASP A 28 11.00 -12.75 -6.30
C ASP A 28 12.24 -13.11 -5.45
N ALA A 29 12.57 -14.40 -5.36
CA ALA A 29 13.73 -14.87 -4.60
C ALA A 29 15.09 -14.32 -5.10
N ARG A 30 15.12 -13.74 -6.31
CA ARG A 30 16.32 -13.14 -6.93
C ARG A 30 16.31 -11.61 -6.82
N GLY A 31 15.29 -11.02 -6.17
CA GLY A 31 15.12 -9.59 -6.01
C GLY A 31 14.48 -8.89 -7.21
N ASN A 32 13.95 -9.61 -8.20
CA ASN A 32 13.30 -8.99 -9.34
C ASN A 32 11.87 -8.55 -8.98
N PRO A 33 11.42 -7.39 -9.47
CA PRO A 33 10.01 -6.98 -9.48
C PRO A 33 9.05 -8.10 -9.88
N VAL A 34 8.12 -8.44 -8.99
CA VAL A 34 6.95 -9.24 -9.38
C VAL A 34 5.92 -8.28 -9.95
N ASN A 35 5.49 -8.55 -11.19
CA ASN A 35 4.38 -7.84 -11.80
C ASN A 35 3.18 -8.79 -11.85
N ASP A 36 2.37 -8.78 -10.80
CA ASP A 36 1.12 -9.52 -10.76
C ASP A 36 -0.08 -8.58 -10.95
N SER A 37 -1.14 -9.10 -11.57
CA SER A 37 -2.35 -8.32 -11.87
C SER A 37 -3.20 -8.00 -10.63
N TYR A 38 -2.98 -8.69 -9.51
CA TYR A 38 -3.71 -8.50 -8.25
C TYR A 38 -3.13 -7.34 -7.43
N PHE A 39 -1.80 -7.19 -7.42
CA PHE A 39 -1.03 -6.17 -6.70
C PHE A 39 -0.13 -5.42 -7.68
N PRO A 40 -0.71 -4.59 -8.57
CA PRO A 40 0.06 -3.92 -9.61
C PRO A 40 1.10 -2.98 -9.01
N ARG A 41 2.25 -2.86 -9.67
CA ARG A 41 3.32 -1.91 -9.29
C ARG A 41 2.78 -0.48 -9.29
N LEU A 42 3.13 0.30 -8.28
CA LEU A 42 2.80 1.74 -8.19
C LEU A 42 3.91 2.65 -8.71
N GLN A 43 5.15 2.16 -8.69
CA GLN A 43 6.33 2.87 -9.17
C GLN A 43 6.15 3.31 -10.64
N GLY A 44 6.49 4.57 -10.93
CA GLY A 44 6.44 5.14 -12.27
C GLY A 44 5.05 5.60 -12.74
N LYS A 45 4.01 5.41 -11.92
CA LYS A 45 2.68 5.95 -12.22
C LYS A 45 2.61 7.45 -11.88
N PRO A 46 1.89 8.26 -12.67
CA PRO A 46 1.71 9.68 -12.35
C PRO A 46 1.06 9.88 -10.97
N ALA A 47 1.51 10.88 -10.22
CA ALA A 47 0.99 11.16 -8.88
C ALA A 47 -0.53 11.39 -8.88
N GLY A 48 -1.03 12.18 -9.83
CA GLY A 48 -2.48 12.43 -9.98
C GLY A 48 -3.28 11.17 -10.30
N TYR A 49 -2.69 10.22 -11.03
CA TYR A 49 -3.33 8.92 -11.27
C TYR A 49 -3.47 8.14 -9.97
N LEU A 50 -2.38 8.00 -9.19
CA LEU A 50 -2.38 7.26 -7.93
C LEU A 50 -3.37 7.87 -6.92
N TYR A 51 -3.38 9.19 -6.80
CA TYR A 51 -4.33 9.92 -5.96
C TYR A 51 -5.78 9.61 -6.35
N ASN A 52 -6.12 9.73 -7.64
CA ASN A 52 -7.46 9.44 -8.13
C ASN A 52 -7.85 7.96 -7.94
N GLN A 53 -6.91 7.02 -8.01
CA GLN A 53 -7.21 5.61 -7.72
C GLN A 53 -7.59 5.40 -6.25
N LEU A 54 -6.88 6.03 -5.31
CA LEU A 54 -7.23 5.97 -3.88
C LEU A 54 -8.61 6.58 -3.63
N LEU A 55 -8.91 7.74 -4.23
CA LEU A 55 -10.23 8.35 -4.16
C LEU A 55 -11.32 7.44 -4.71
N ASN A 56 -11.09 6.82 -5.87
CA ASN A 56 -12.05 5.92 -6.49
C ASN A 56 -12.34 4.69 -5.61
N PHE A 57 -11.36 4.15 -4.90
CA PHE A 57 -11.59 3.06 -3.94
C PHE A 57 -12.40 3.53 -2.73
N ARG A 58 -12.09 4.71 -2.20
CA ARG A 58 -12.78 5.29 -1.05
C ARG A 58 -14.24 5.60 -1.36
N GLU A 59 -14.51 6.08 -2.57
CA GLU A 59 -15.84 6.47 -3.05
C GLU A 59 -16.63 5.31 -3.67
N GLY A 60 -16.06 4.09 -3.68
CA GLY A 60 -16.72 2.91 -4.27
C GLY A 60 -16.82 2.90 -5.79
N ARG A 61 -16.21 3.88 -6.48
CA ARG A 61 -16.12 3.98 -7.95
C ARG A 61 -15.20 2.92 -8.54
N ARG A 62 -14.26 2.41 -7.74
CA ARG A 62 -13.43 1.25 -8.03
C ARG A 62 -13.52 0.28 -6.86
N GLN A 63 -13.68 -1.00 -7.14
CA GLN A 63 -13.92 -2.02 -6.12
C GLN A 63 -12.82 -3.08 -6.16
N TYR A 64 -12.16 -3.25 -5.02
CA TYR A 64 -11.28 -4.38 -4.75
C TYR A 64 -11.17 -4.52 -3.22
N PRO A 65 -11.65 -5.61 -2.60
CA PRO A 65 -11.87 -5.67 -1.15
C PRO A 65 -10.69 -5.20 -0.30
N LEU A 66 -9.46 -5.61 -0.65
CA LEU A 66 -8.26 -5.23 0.11
C LEU A 66 -7.95 -3.72 0.01
N MET A 67 -8.08 -3.13 -1.18
CA MET A 67 -7.82 -1.71 -1.37
C MET A 67 -8.95 -0.84 -0.82
N THR A 68 -10.20 -1.30 -0.91
CA THR A 68 -11.35 -0.62 -0.28
C THR A 68 -11.21 -0.62 1.24
N TYR A 69 -10.81 -1.75 1.85
CA TYR A 69 -10.54 -1.82 3.28
C TYR A 69 -9.41 -0.87 3.71
N LEU A 70 -8.29 -0.86 2.96
CA LEU A 70 -7.11 -0.04 3.23
C LEU A 70 -7.39 1.48 3.27
N VAL A 71 -8.35 1.97 2.47
CA VAL A 71 -8.67 3.40 2.42
C VAL A 71 -9.80 3.80 3.38
N GLN A 72 -10.34 2.84 4.12
CA GLN A 72 -11.41 3.04 5.10
C GLN A 72 -10.92 2.93 6.56
N HIS A 73 -9.76 2.29 6.80
CA HIS A 73 -9.21 1.98 8.12
C HIS A 73 -7.70 2.21 8.13
#